data_AF-A0A2S9FPE1-F1
#
_entry.id   AF-A0A2S9FPE1-F1
#
_cell.length_a   1.000
_cell.length_b   1.000
_cell.length_c   1.000
_cell.angle_alpha   90.00
_cell.angle_beta   90.00
_cell.angle_gamma   90.00
#
_symmetry.space_group_name_H-M   'P 1'
#
loop_
_entity.id
_entity.type
_entity.pdbx_description
1 polymer ?
#
loop_
_entity_poly.entity_id
_entity_poly.type
_entity_poly.pdbx_seq_one_letter_code
_entity_poly.pdbx_strand_id
1 'polypeptide(L)'
;MVKFAKNGSDATTAAVRLARAATGRIKVAICDQPFFSTDDWFIGSTAMAGGIPDDHAAATVRFRYNDLASLAAVLGTAEVACVVMEAATATAEPEPGFLEGVRELCDRHGTL
;
A
#
# COMPACT_ATOMS: atom_id res chain seq x y z
N MET A 1 -7.89 -17.56 8.17
CA MET A 1 -8.38 -16.94 9.44
C MET A 1 -8.89 -15.55 9.11
N VAL A 2 -9.92 -15.07 9.80
CA VAL A 2 -10.44 -13.69 9.63
C VAL A 2 -10.42 -12.99 10.98
N LYS A 3 -10.14 -11.68 10.97
CA LYS A 3 -10.23 -10.80 12.15
C LYS A 3 -11.15 -9.64 11.80
N PHE A 4 -12.09 -9.34 12.68
CA PHE A 4 -13.00 -8.20 12.52
C PHE A 4 -12.38 -6.94 13.14
N ALA A 5 -12.62 -5.81 12.49
CA ALA A 5 -12.23 -4.48 12.95
C ALA A 5 -13.46 -3.57 12.99
N LYS A 6 -13.36 -2.40 13.62
CA LYS A 6 -14.53 -1.51 13.79
C LYS A 6 -14.90 -0.78 12.50
N ASN A 7 -13.92 -0.51 11.64
CA ASN A 7 -14.09 0.22 10.38
C ASN A 7 -12.98 -0.15 9.37
N GLY A 8 -12.99 0.49 8.18
CA GLY A 8 -12.01 0.27 7.13
C GLY A 8 -10.57 0.68 7.50
N SER A 9 -10.39 1.85 8.11
CA SER A 9 -9.08 2.33 8.59
C SER A 9 -8.45 1.33 9.58
N ASP A 10 -9.23 0.82 10.53
CA ASP A 10 -8.75 -0.16 11.51
C ASP A 10 -8.32 -1.45 10.80
N ALA A 11 -9.07 -1.90 9.79
CA ALA A 11 -8.78 -3.12 9.05
C ALA A 11 -7.51 -2.98 8.20
N THR A 12 -7.36 -1.88 7.46
CA THR A 12 -6.18 -1.62 6.61
C THR A 12 -4.94 -1.38 7.47
N THR A 13 -5.06 -0.64 8.57
CA THR A 13 -3.96 -0.47 9.53
C THR A 13 -3.55 -1.79 10.15
N ALA A 14 -4.50 -2.65 10.56
CA ALA A 14 -4.17 -3.96 11.09
C ALA A 14 -3.46 -4.84 10.06
N ALA A 15 -3.88 -4.80 8.79
CA ALA A 15 -3.23 -5.51 7.70
C ALA A 15 -1.79 -5.02 7.46
N VAL A 16 -1.57 -3.70 7.42
CA VAL A 16 -0.23 -3.11 7.30
C VAL A 16 0.67 -3.53 8.47
N ARG A 17 0.17 -3.47 9.71
CA ARG A 17 0.93 -3.90 10.89
C ARG A 17 1.29 -5.38 10.82
N LEU A 18 0.35 -6.23 10.40
CA LEU A 18 0.61 -7.66 10.21
C LEU A 18 1.67 -7.89 9.12
N ALA A 19 1.59 -7.16 8.00
CA ALA A 19 2.55 -7.30 6.92
C ALA A 19 3.97 -6.90 7.34
N ARG A 20 4.09 -5.79 8.07
CA ARG A 20 5.37 -5.36 8.67
C ARG A 20 5.92 -6.42 9.62
N ALA A 21 5.08 -6.96 10.51
CA ALA A 21 5.49 -8.00 11.44
C ALA A 21 5.92 -9.31 10.75
N ALA A 22 5.22 -9.70 9.68
CA ALA A 22 5.51 -10.93 8.95
C ALA A 22 6.78 -10.83 8.10
N THR A 23 7.06 -9.66 7.52
CA THR A 23 8.21 -9.45 6.61
C THR A 23 9.44 -8.88 7.31
N GLY A 24 9.28 -8.27 8.50
CA GLY A 24 10.34 -7.52 9.18
C GLY A 24 10.64 -6.16 8.53
N ARG A 25 9.83 -5.72 7.56
CA ARG A 25 10.04 -4.50 6.76
C ARG A 25 9.10 -3.39 7.22
N ILE A 26 9.47 -2.13 7.00
CA ILE A 26 8.69 -0.96 7.44
C ILE A 26 7.94 -0.29 6.30
N LYS A 27 8.52 -0.24 5.09
CA LYS A 27 7.95 0.53 3.98
C LYS A 27 6.66 -0.09 3.46
N VAL A 28 5.71 0.73 3.03
CA VAL A 28 4.45 0.31 2.41
C VAL A 28 4.33 0.99 1.07
N ALA A 29 4.01 0.23 0.02
CA ALA A 29 3.71 0.78 -1.29
C ALA A 29 2.20 0.97 -1.42
N ILE A 30 1.76 2.19 -1.70
CA ILE A 30 0.35 2.53 -1.93
C ILE A 30 0.15 2.93 -3.38
N CYS A 31 -0.99 2.53 -3.95
CA CYS A 31 -1.38 3.03 -5.26
C CYS A 31 -1.86 4.49 -5.14
N ASP A 32 -1.79 5.25 -6.23
CA ASP A 32 -2.35 6.62 -6.34
C ASP A 32 -3.89 6.60 -6.33
N GLN A 33 -4.45 6.23 -5.18
CA GLN A 33 -5.86 6.15 -4.86
C GLN A 33 -6.19 7.07 -3.68
N PRO A 34 -7.44 7.56 -3.57
CA PRO A 34 -7.74 8.71 -2.73
C PRO A 34 -7.63 8.43 -1.23
N PHE A 35 -7.89 7.21 -0.78
CA PHE A 35 -8.02 6.95 0.66
C PHE A 35 -7.85 5.47 1.07
N PHE A 36 -7.00 5.20 2.08
CA PHE A 36 -6.90 3.86 2.69
C PHE A 36 -7.07 3.82 4.22
N SER A 37 -6.69 4.87 4.94
CA SER A 37 -6.81 4.92 6.39
C SER A 37 -6.74 6.35 6.93
N THR A 38 -7.39 6.61 8.05
CA THR A 38 -7.17 7.83 8.84
C THR A 38 -5.89 7.81 9.65
N ASP A 39 -5.22 6.66 9.73
CA ASP A 39 -4.01 6.51 10.55
C ASP A 39 -2.78 7.04 9.84
N ASP A 40 -1.81 7.49 10.63
CA ASP A 40 -0.63 8.25 10.21
C ASP A 40 0.14 7.66 9.03
N TRP A 41 0.20 6.33 8.93
CA TRP A 41 0.90 5.64 7.83
C TRP A 41 0.35 6.01 6.45
N PHE A 42 -0.95 6.31 6.36
CA PHE A 42 -1.59 6.77 5.13
C PHE A 42 -1.86 8.27 5.17
N ILE A 43 -2.53 8.79 6.21
CA ILE A 43 -3.00 10.18 6.20
C ILE A 43 -1.84 11.18 6.13
N GLY A 44 -0.69 10.85 6.75
CA GLY A 44 0.55 11.63 6.67
C GLY A 44 1.13 11.71 5.25
N SER A 45 0.77 10.79 4.36
CA SER A 45 1.18 10.79 2.94
C SER A 45 0.26 11.60 2.02
N THR A 46 -0.75 12.28 2.58
CA THR A 46 -1.76 13.05 1.83
C THR A 46 -1.53 14.56 1.97
N ALA A 47 -2.30 15.36 1.23
CA ALA A 47 -2.30 16.82 1.39
C ALA A 47 -2.82 17.31 2.77
N MET A 48 -3.43 16.42 3.57
CA MET A 48 -3.97 16.72 4.90
C MET A 48 -3.09 16.17 6.04
N ALA A 49 -1.77 16.24 5.90
CA ALA A 49 -0.80 15.68 6.86
C ALA A 49 -0.57 16.54 8.12
N GLY A 50 -1.36 17.59 8.35
CA GLY A 50 -1.14 18.53 9.45
C GLY A 50 -1.19 17.84 10.82
N GLY A 51 -0.15 18.03 11.63
CA GLY A 51 -0.04 17.44 12.97
C GLY A 51 0.53 16.01 13.02
N ILE A 52 0.84 15.42 11.87
CA ILE A 52 1.48 14.10 11.79
C ILE A 52 3.01 14.28 11.69
N PRO A 53 3.81 13.55 12.48
CA PRO A 53 5.26 13.54 12.35
C PRO A 53 5.74 13.11 10.95
N ASP A 54 6.77 13.77 10.41
CA ASP A 54 7.26 13.54 9.04
C ASP A 54 7.75 12.10 8.80
N ASP A 55 8.27 11.44 9.84
CA ASP A 55 8.78 10.07 9.78
C ASP A 55 7.67 9.03 9.58
N HIS A 56 6.43 9.32 9.96
CA HIS A 56 5.29 8.43 9.73
C HIS A 56 4.93 8.32 8.24
N ALA A 57 5.10 9.42 7.48
CA ALA A 57 4.88 9.45 6.04
C ALA A 57 6.07 8.91 5.24
N ALA A 58 7.29 9.05 5.78
CA ALA A 58 8.54 8.63 5.10
C ALA A 58 8.59 7.13 4.77
N ALA A 59 7.81 6.31 5.49
CA ALA A 59 7.70 4.88 5.24
C ALA A 59 6.71 4.52 4.11
N THR A 60 6.01 5.50 3.50
CA THR A 60 4.99 5.24 2.49
C THR A 60 5.47 5.72 1.13
N VAL A 61 5.54 4.79 0.18
CA VAL A 61 5.98 5.04 -1.21
C VAL A 61 4.81 4.83 -2.17
N ARG A 62 4.81 5.51 -3.31
CA ARG A 62 3.68 5.54 -4.25
C ARG A 62 4.01 4.86 -5.58
N PHE A 63 3.01 4.23 -6.16
CA PHE A 63 3.01 3.74 -7.55
C PHE A 63 1.68 4.07 -8.24
N ARG A 64 1.66 4.01 -9.57
CA ARG A 64 0.51 4.40 -10.38
C ARG A 64 -0.39 3.21 -10.69
N TYR A 65 -1.70 3.42 -10.66
CA TYR A 65 -2.70 2.42 -11.05
C TYR A 65 -2.55 2.08 -12.55
N ASN A 66 -2.76 0.82 -12.93
CA ASN A 66 -2.53 0.29 -14.29
C ASN A 66 -1.09 0.50 -14.83
N ASP A 67 -0.10 0.65 -13.95
CA ASP A 67 1.32 0.80 -14.35
C ASP A 67 2.23 -0.13 -13.55
N LEU A 68 2.41 -1.35 -14.06
CA LEU A 68 3.29 -2.36 -13.48
C LEU A 68 4.76 -1.93 -13.44
N ALA A 69 5.21 -1.10 -14.38
CA ALA A 69 6.58 -0.62 -14.40
C ALA A 69 6.84 0.33 -13.21
N SER A 70 5.87 1.18 -12.86
CA SER A 70 5.97 2.04 -11.67
C SER A 70 6.05 1.21 -10.39
N LEU A 71 5.25 0.15 -10.26
CA LEU A 71 5.31 -0.74 -9.10
C LEU A 71 6.65 -1.50 -9.05
N ALA A 72 7.11 -2.02 -10.19
CA ALA A 72 8.39 -2.72 -10.29
C ALA A 72 9.57 -1.82 -9.87
N ALA A 73 9.56 -0.55 -10.26
CA ALA A 73 10.59 0.41 -9.85
C ALA A 73 10.60 0.63 -8.32
N VAL A 74 9.43 0.73 -7.69
CA VAL A 74 9.30 0.86 -6.23
C VAL A 74 9.83 -0.39 -5.52
N LEU A 75 9.41 -1.58 -5.96
CA LEU A 75 9.82 -2.84 -5.33
C LEU A 75 11.29 -3.20 -5.61
N GLY A 76 11.90 -2.67 -6.68
CA GLY A 76 13.31 -2.86 -6.99
C GLY A 76 14.27 -1.98 -6.17
N THR A 77 13.77 -0.92 -5.54
CA THR A 77 14.60 0.08 -4.83
C THR A 77 14.39 0.11 -3.33
N ALA A 78 13.39 -0.61 -2.82
CA ALA A 78 13.02 -0.58 -1.41
C ALA A 78 12.57 -1.95 -0.90
N GLU A 79 12.90 -2.24 0.36
CA GLU A 79 12.32 -3.36 1.09
C GLU A 79 10.91 -3.00 1.57
N VAL A 80 9.92 -3.33 0.74
CA VAL A 80 8.51 -3.05 0.99
C VAL A 80 7.86 -4.24 1.72
N ALA A 81 7.10 -3.96 2.77
CA ALA A 81 6.35 -4.95 3.55
C ALA A 81 5.10 -5.42 2.81
N CYS A 82 4.33 -4.49 2.27
CA CYS A 82 3.12 -4.79 1.50
C CYS A 82 2.81 -3.74 0.43
N VAL A 83 2.01 -4.16 -0.55
CA VAL A 83 1.30 -3.30 -1.50
C VAL A 83 -0.15 -3.13 -1.05
N VAL A 84 -0.63 -1.89 -1.00
CA VAL A 84 -2.03 -1.56 -0.69
C VAL A 84 -2.66 -0.85 -1.90
N MET A 85 -3.75 -1.43 -2.40
CA MET A 85 -4.54 -0.89 -3.51
C MET A 85 -5.99 -1.39 -3.46
N GLU A 86 -6.92 -0.58 -3.95
CA GLU A 86 -8.25 -1.02 -4.37
C GLU A 86 -8.15 -1.69 -5.75
N ALA A 87 -8.90 -2.76 -5.97
CA ALA A 87 -8.85 -3.55 -7.21
C ALA A 87 -9.35 -2.76 -8.43
N ALA A 88 -10.33 -1.87 -8.24
CA ALA A 88 -10.88 -0.96 -9.23
C ALA A 88 -10.93 0.46 -8.63
N THR A 89 -11.03 1.47 -9.48
CA THR A 89 -11.19 2.87 -9.06
C THR A 89 -12.51 3.45 -9.57
N ALA A 90 -12.94 4.58 -9.01
CA ALA A 90 -14.11 5.29 -9.53
C ALA A 90 -13.97 5.74 -11.00
N THR A 91 -12.74 5.82 -11.53
CA THR A 91 -12.45 6.36 -12.87
C THR A 91 -11.96 5.32 -13.87
N ALA A 92 -11.54 4.14 -13.41
CA ALA A 92 -10.96 3.10 -14.25
C ALA A 92 -11.05 1.70 -13.62
N GLU A 93 -11.31 0.72 -14.48
CA GLU A 93 -11.15 -0.71 -14.21
C GLU A 93 -9.68 -1.14 -14.37
N PRO A 94 -9.26 -2.28 -13.81
CA PRO A 94 -7.91 -2.80 -14.04
C PRO A 94 -7.75 -3.21 -15.51
N GLU A 95 -6.62 -2.83 -16.11
CA GLU A 95 -6.25 -3.33 -17.42
C GLU A 95 -5.99 -4.85 -17.38
N PRO A 96 -6.24 -5.58 -18.48
CA PRO A 96 -5.96 -7.01 -18.53
C PRO A 96 -4.52 -7.34 -18.12
N GLY A 97 -4.36 -8.22 -17.12
CA GLY A 97 -3.06 -8.61 -16.60
C GLY A 97 -2.48 -7.71 -15.51
N PHE A 98 -3.12 -6.58 -15.18
CA PHE A 98 -2.61 -5.66 -14.16
C PHE A 98 -2.61 -6.31 -12.76
N LEU A 99 -3.73 -6.89 -12.32
CA LEU A 99 -3.82 -7.49 -10.97
C LEU A 99 -2.93 -8.73 -10.83
N GLU A 100 -2.84 -9.55 -11.88
CA GLU A 100 -1.96 -10.70 -11.96
C GLU A 100 -0.49 -10.27 -11.88
N GLY A 101 -0.12 -9.22 -12.63
CA GLY A 101 1.22 -8.65 -12.60
C GLY A 101 1.60 -8.06 -11.25
N VAL A 102 0.66 -7.41 -10.54
CA VAL A 102 0.88 -6.94 -9.17
C VAL A 102 1.17 -8.11 -8.24
N ARG A 103 0.38 -9.20 -8.31
CA ARG A 103 0.61 -10.40 -7.49
C ARG A 103 1.98 -11.02 -7.76
N GLU A 104 2.34 -11.19 -9.03
CA GLU A 104 3.64 -11.77 -9.42
C GLU A 104 4.82 -10.92 -8.92
N LEU A 105 4.70 -9.59 -9.04
CA LEU A 105 5.68 -8.64 -8.50
C LEU A 105 5.82 -8.77 -6.99
N CYS A 106 4.70 -8.85 -6.25
CA CYS A 106 4.73 -9.05 -4.81
C CYS A 106 5.42 -10.38 -4.43
N ASP A 107 5.07 -11.48 -5.10
CA ASP A 107 5.66 -12.80 -4.85
C ASP A 107 7.18 -12.80 -5.08
N ARG A 108 7.62 -12.24 -6.21
CA ARG A 108 9.05 -12.16 -6.56
C ARG A 108 9.88 -11.39 -5.54
N HIS A 109 9.31 -10.36 -4.90
CA HIS A 109 10.01 -9.51 -3.94
C HIS A 109 9.77 -9.89 -2.47
N GLY A 110 8.96 -10.93 -2.21
CA GLY A 110 8.54 -11.32 -0.85
C GLY A 110 7.74 -10.22 -0.15
N THR A 111 6.99 -9.43 -0.94
CA THR A 111 6.10 -8.37 -0.48
C THR A 111 4.68 -8.93 -0.39
N LEU A 112 3.92 -8.51 0.63
CA LEU A 112 2.55 -8.97 0.81
C LEU A 112 1.55 -8.23 -0.08
#